data_AF-A0AAQ3PDD6-F1
#
_entry.id   AF-A0AAQ3PDD6-F1
#
_cell.length_a   1.000
_cell.length_b   1.000
_cell.length_c   1.000
_cell.angle_alpha   90.00
_cell.angle_beta   90.00
_cell.angle_gamma   90.00
#
_symmetry.space_group_name_H-M   'P 1'
#
loop_
_entity.id
_entity.type
_entity.pdbx_description
1 polymer ?
#
loop_
_entity_poly.entity_id
_entity_poly.type
_entity_poly.pdbx_seq_one_letter_code
_entity_poly.pdbx_strand_id
1 'polypeptide(L)'
;SQTFIYYIKKQLQRNSYKEKDTLNSELARASKISVAMERKTLAIMFFFLLVLTADVCVKKAEADCYTPSAHFKGACFQSDNCNYQCTREGHPGGECQGFIPRRCMCIC
;
A
#
# COMPACT_ATOMS: atom_id res chain seq x y z
N SER A 1 46.40 -57.74 -1.14
CA SER A 1 45.24 -58.42 -0.50
C SER A 1 43.96 -57.68 -0.86
N GLN A 2 42.94 -58.36 -1.40
CA GLN A 2 41.68 -57.71 -1.82
C GLN A 2 40.95 -57.00 -0.66
N THR A 3 41.12 -57.49 0.56
CA THR A 3 40.60 -56.92 1.80
C THR A 3 41.07 -55.49 2.05
N PHE A 4 42.32 -55.18 1.70
CA PHE A 4 42.88 -53.84 1.87
C PHE A 4 42.24 -52.84 0.91
N ILE A 5 42.07 -53.22 -0.36
CA ILE A 5 41.38 -52.41 -1.37
C ILE A 5 39.91 -52.15 -0.97
N TYR A 6 39.21 -53.17 -0.47
CA TYR A 6 37.85 -53.03 0.07
C TYR A 6 37.80 -52.02 1.24
N TYR A 7 38.74 -52.12 2.18
CA TYR A 7 38.81 -51.21 3.32
C TYR A 7 39.03 -49.76 2.90
N ILE A 8 39.94 -49.51 1.96
CA ILE A 8 40.20 -48.17 1.41
C ILE A 8 38.95 -47.61 0.71
N LYS A 9 38.27 -48.40 -0.13
CA LYS A 9 37.01 -47.97 -0.78
C LYS A 9 35.93 -47.61 0.25
N LYS A 10 35.80 -48.41 1.32
CA LYS A 10 34.83 -48.17 2.39
C LYS A 10 35.13 -46.89 3.17
N GLN A 11 36.41 -46.60 3.43
CA GLN A 11 36.82 -45.36 4.10
C GLN A 11 36.57 -44.13 3.22
N LEU A 12 36.89 -44.20 1.92
CA LEU A 12 36.60 -43.11 0.98
C LEU A 12 35.10 -42.81 0.89
N GLN A 13 34.27 -43.85 0.83
CA GLN A 13 32.81 -43.71 0.85
C GLN A 13 32.32 -43.05 2.14
N ARG A 14 32.83 -43.47 3.32
CA ARG A 14 32.47 -42.84 4.60
C ARG A 14 32.90 -41.38 4.68
N ASN A 15 34.09 -41.04 4.20
CA ASN A 15 34.58 -39.67 4.19
C ASN A 15 33.72 -38.79 3.25
N SER A 16 33.40 -39.28 2.05
CA SER A 16 32.54 -38.55 1.11
C SER A 16 31.13 -38.34 1.66
N TYR A 17 30.56 -39.33 2.34
CA TYR A 17 29.25 -39.19 2.97
C TYR A 17 29.27 -38.16 4.11
N LYS A 18 30.30 -38.21 4.96
CA LYS A 18 30.45 -37.27 6.09
C LYS A 18 30.65 -35.83 5.62
N GLU A 19 31.41 -35.63 4.55
CA GLU A 19 31.62 -34.31 3.93
C GLU A 19 30.31 -33.75 3.36
N LYS A 20 29.55 -34.57 2.63
CA LYS A 20 28.21 -34.19 2.12
C LYS A 20 27.23 -33.83 3.25
N ASP A 21 27.22 -34.61 4.32
CA ASP A 21 26.34 -34.36 5.46
C ASP A 21 26.69 -33.04 6.17
N THR A 22 27.99 -32.80 6.36
CA THR A 22 28.49 -31.54 6.94
C THR A 22 28.10 -30.35 6.06
N LEU A 23 28.31 -30.45 4.74
CA LEU A 23 27.93 -29.41 3.78
C LEU A 23 26.42 -29.13 3.79
N ASN A 24 25.60 -30.18 3.81
CA ASN A 24 24.14 -30.05 3.87
C ASN A 24 23.68 -29.40 5.18
N SER A 25 24.34 -29.72 6.31
CA SER A 25 24.03 -29.12 7.60
C SER A 25 24.36 -27.62 7.64
N GLU A 26 25.48 -27.21 7.05
CA GLU A 26 25.90 -25.81 6.94
C GLU A 26 24.98 -25.05 5.97
N LEU A 27 24.63 -25.65 4.83
CA LEU A 27 23.68 -25.06 3.87
C LEU A 27 22.29 -24.85 4.49
N ALA A 28 21.82 -25.81 5.28
CA ALA A 28 20.55 -25.69 6.00
C ALA A 28 20.59 -24.60 7.07
N ARG A 29 21.73 -24.40 7.76
CA ARG A 29 21.93 -23.28 8.70
C ARG A 29 21.92 -21.94 7.97
N ALA A 30 22.67 -21.81 6.87
CA ALA A 30 22.73 -20.61 6.06
C ALA A 30 21.35 -20.23 5.47
N SER A 31 20.60 -21.21 4.96
CA SER A 31 19.24 -21.03 4.45
C SER A 31 18.25 -20.57 5.54
N LYS A 32 18.35 -21.09 6.76
CA LYS A 32 17.52 -20.62 7.88
C LYS A 32 17.83 -19.17 8.25
N ILE A 33 19.11 -18.78 8.23
CA ILE A 33 19.53 -17.40 8.52
C ILE A 33 19.02 -16.45 7.43
N SER A 34 19.12 -16.81 6.14
CA SER A 34 18.62 -15.98 5.04
C SER A 34 17.09 -15.81 5.11
N VAL A 35 16.33 -16.88 5.32
CA VAL A 35 14.87 -16.82 5.45
C VAL A 35 14.43 -16.03 6.70
N ALA A 36 15.16 -16.16 7.82
CA ALA A 36 14.88 -15.38 9.03
C ALA A 36 15.16 -13.89 8.84
N MET A 37 16.17 -13.53 8.04
CA MET A 37 16.48 -12.15 7.68
C MET A 37 15.37 -11.54 6.81
N GLU A 38 14.90 -12.27 5.80
CA GLU A 38 13.83 -11.82 4.88
C GLU A 38 12.48 -11.59 5.58
N ARG A 39 12.09 -12.48 6.52
CA ARG A 39 10.83 -12.30 7.25
C ARG A 39 10.84 -11.05 8.15
N LYS A 40 11.98 -10.75 8.76
CA LYS A 40 12.15 -9.57 9.63
C LYS A 40 12.17 -8.27 8.83
N THR A 41 12.85 -8.25 7.69
CA THR A 41 12.89 -7.05 6.84
C THR A 41 11.52 -6.74 6.24
N LEU A 42 10.76 -7.74 5.78
CA LEU A 42 9.40 -7.51 5.27
C LEU A 42 8.45 -6.97 6.34
N ALA A 43 8.51 -7.51 7.56
CA ALA A 43 7.69 -7.02 8.67
C ALA A 43 8.02 -5.56 9.05
N ILE A 44 9.31 -5.23 9.11
CA ILE A 44 9.78 -3.86 9.39
C ILE A 44 9.33 -2.91 8.28
N MET A 45 9.50 -3.29 7.03
CA MET A 45 9.13 -2.46 5.88
C MET A 45 7.62 -2.20 5.83
N PHE A 46 6.80 -3.21 6.12
CA PHE A 46 5.35 -3.07 6.23
C PHE A 46 4.94 -2.15 7.39
N PHE A 47 5.59 -2.27 8.55
CA PHE A 47 5.36 -1.37 9.69
C PHE A 47 5.66 0.09 9.34
N PHE A 48 6.81 0.37 8.70
CA PHE A 48 7.13 1.72 8.23
C PHE A 48 6.10 2.26 7.23
N LEU A 49 5.63 1.43 6.30
CA LEU A 49 4.61 1.83 5.34
C LEU A 49 3.29 2.23 6.01
N LEU A 50 2.86 1.48 7.03
CA LEU A 50 1.67 1.83 7.82
C LEU A 50 1.85 3.17 8.55
N VAL A 51 2.99 3.38 9.20
CA VAL A 51 3.28 4.66 9.91
C VAL A 51 3.27 5.83 8.94
N LEU A 52 3.89 5.70 7.76
CA LEU A 52 3.91 6.76 6.73
C LEU A 52 2.51 7.11 6.19
N THR A 53 1.57 6.16 6.19
CA THR A 53 0.18 6.40 5.76
C THR A 53 -0.75 6.84 6.90
N ALA A 54 -0.34 6.73 8.16
CA ALA A 54 -1.18 7.09 9.29
C ALA A 54 -1.41 8.61 9.41
N ASP A 55 -0.52 9.42 8.82
CA ASP A 55 -0.64 10.89 8.74
C ASP A 55 -1.63 11.39 7.68
N VAL A 56 -2.44 10.51 7.08
CA VAL A 56 -3.59 10.94 6.28
C VAL A 56 -4.64 11.49 7.25
N CYS A 57 -4.43 12.75 7.62
CA CYS A 57 -5.34 13.64 8.29
C CYS A 57 -6.77 13.27 7.91
N VAL A 58 -7.53 12.76 8.87
CA VAL A 58 -8.99 12.82 8.82
C VAL A 58 -9.31 14.31 8.81
N LYS A 59 -9.35 14.91 7.62
CA LYS A 59 -10.01 16.18 7.43
C LYS A 59 -11.41 15.94 7.94
N LYS A 60 -11.74 16.51 9.09
CA LYS A 60 -13.12 16.70 9.50
C LYS A 60 -13.81 17.28 8.27
N ALA A 61 -14.62 16.48 7.60
CA ALA A 61 -15.59 17.02 6.68
C ALA A 61 -16.60 17.73 7.57
N GLU A 62 -16.32 18.99 7.90
CA GLU A 62 -17.38 19.94 8.14
C GLU A 62 -18.20 19.88 6.85
N ALA A 63 -19.32 19.16 6.92
CA ALA A 63 -20.19 19.01 5.77
C ALA A 63 -20.84 20.36 5.57
N ASP A 64 -20.23 21.19 4.72
CA ASP A 64 -20.88 22.40 4.23
C ASP A 64 -22.25 21.98 3.67
N CYS A 65 -23.30 22.69 4.08
CA CYS A 65 -24.64 22.42 3.60
C CYS A 65 -24.73 22.90 2.15
N TYR A 66 -25.09 22.01 1.22
CA TYR A 66 -25.25 22.34 -0.20
C TYR A 66 -26.69 22.10 -0.65
N THR A 67 -27.31 23.11 -1.26
CA THR A 67 -28.64 23.03 -1.87
C THR A 67 -28.58 23.44 -3.34
N PRO A 68 -29.28 22.76 -4.26
CA PRO A 68 -29.34 23.20 -5.65
C PRO A 68 -30.00 24.58 -5.76
N SER A 69 -29.45 25.44 -6.62
CA SER A 69 -30.04 26.75 -6.91
C SER A 69 -31.43 26.60 -7.54
N ALA A 70 -32.38 27.43 -7.11
CA ALA A 70 -33.75 27.43 -7.62
C ALA A 70 -33.88 28.13 -8.99
N HIS A 71 -33.01 29.11 -9.28
CA HIS A 71 -33.09 29.94 -10.47
C HIS A 71 -31.99 29.69 -11.50
N PHE A 72 -30.93 28.95 -11.16
CA PHE A 72 -29.87 28.62 -12.11
C PHE A 72 -30.33 27.55 -13.11
N LYS A 73 -30.21 27.86 -14.41
CA LYS A 73 -30.62 26.96 -15.50
C LYS A 73 -29.42 26.55 -16.35
N GLY A 74 -29.37 25.27 -16.71
CA GLY A 74 -28.36 24.71 -17.59
C GLY A 74 -27.10 24.23 -16.87
N ALA A 75 -26.07 23.92 -17.66
CA ALA A 75 -24.80 23.41 -17.17
C ALA A 75 -23.94 24.52 -16.57
N CYS A 76 -23.38 24.27 -15.40
CA CYS A 76 -22.54 25.21 -14.68
C CYS A 76 -21.10 25.15 -15.21
N PHE A 77 -20.69 26.16 -15.97
CA PHE A 77 -19.31 26.23 -16.51
C PHE A 77 -18.41 27.19 -15.74
N GLN A 78 -18.99 28.16 -15.03
CA GLN A 78 -18.27 29.18 -14.28
C GLN A 78 -18.92 29.34 -12.91
N SER A 79 -18.14 29.11 -11.85
CA SER A 79 -18.62 29.19 -10.47
C SER A 79 -19.04 30.60 -10.08
N ASP A 80 -18.46 31.66 -10.66
CA ASP A 80 -18.84 33.06 -10.36
C ASP A 80 -20.31 33.34 -10.69
N ASN A 81 -20.81 32.79 -11.81
CA ASN A 81 -22.21 32.94 -12.20
C ASN A 81 -23.14 32.18 -11.23
N CYS A 82 -22.71 31.02 -10.75
CA CYS A 82 -23.43 30.27 -9.72
C CYS A 82 -23.43 31.02 -8.39
N ASN A 83 -22.27 31.52 -7.95
CA ASN A 83 -22.12 32.29 -6.72
C ASN A 83 -22.99 33.55 -6.72
N TYR A 84 -22.99 34.29 -7.83
CA TYR A 84 -23.84 35.47 -8.00
C TYR A 84 -25.33 35.13 -7.88
N GLN A 85 -25.78 34.03 -8.50
CA GLN A 85 -27.18 33.60 -8.42
C GLN A 85 -27.56 33.12 -7.01
N CYS A 86 -26.71 32.33 -6.36
CA CYS A 86 -26.91 31.89 -4.97
C CYS A 86 -26.99 33.06 -4.00
N THR A 87 -26.14 34.07 -4.16
CA THR A 87 -26.19 35.30 -3.35
C THR A 87 -27.54 36.02 -3.52
N ARG A 88 -28.12 36.03 -4.72
CA ARG A 88 -29.46 36.59 -4.99
C ARG A 88 -30.60 35.73 -4.45
N GLU A 89 -30.36 34.45 -4.25
CA GLU A 89 -31.29 33.51 -3.60
C GLU A 89 -31.26 33.61 -2.07
N GLY A 90 -30.35 34.42 -1.51
CA GLY A 90 -30.21 34.59 -0.06
C GLY A 90 -29.20 33.64 0.58
N HIS A 91 -28.44 32.91 -0.22
CA HIS A 91 -27.35 32.04 0.23
C HIS A 91 -26.04 32.82 0.39
N PRO A 92 -25.15 32.45 1.34
CA PRO A 92 -23.82 33.05 1.49
C PRO A 92 -22.92 32.91 0.24
N GLY A 93 -23.18 31.92 -0.62
CA GLY A 93 -22.43 31.73 -1.87
C GLY A 93 -22.83 30.46 -2.61
N GLY A 94 -22.05 30.06 -3.62
CA GLY A 94 -22.27 28.82 -4.35
C GLY A 94 -21.21 28.48 -5.38
N GLU A 95 -21.15 27.20 -5.76
CA GLU A 95 -20.17 26.68 -6.71
C GLU A 95 -20.73 25.60 -7.64
N CYS A 96 -20.05 25.39 -8.78
CA CYS A 96 -20.39 24.35 -9.75
C CYS A 96 -19.87 22.97 -9.28
N GLN A 97 -20.76 22.08 -8.84
CA GLN A 97 -20.41 20.71 -8.42
C GLN A 97 -20.93 19.62 -9.37
N GLY A 98 -20.30 18.45 -9.32
CA GLY A 98 -20.70 17.25 -10.06
C GLY A 98 -19.88 16.97 -11.34
N PHE A 99 -20.21 15.87 -12.01
CA PHE A 99 -19.63 15.49 -13.30
C PHE A 99 -20.62 15.84 -14.44
N ILE A 100 -20.08 16.26 -15.57
CA ILE A 100 -20.72 16.98 -16.68
C ILE A 100 -22.17 16.50 -16.99
N PRO A 101 -23.18 17.40 -17.03
CA PRO A 101 -23.08 18.84 -16.76
C PRO A 101 -23.02 19.12 -15.25
N ARG A 102 -22.10 19.99 -14.84
CA ARG A 102 -22.03 20.45 -13.44
C ARG A 102 -23.32 21.19 -13.08
N ARG A 103 -23.82 21.01 -11.85
CA ARG A 103 -24.95 21.77 -11.31
C ARG A 103 -24.44 22.90 -10.42
N CYS A 104 -25.20 23.98 -10.37
CA CYS A 104 -24.94 25.06 -9.42
C CYS A 104 -25.49 24.65 -8.04
N MET A 105 -24.61 24.56 -7.04
CA MET A 105 -24.95 24.24 -5.66
C MET A 105 -24.67 25.48 -4.79
N CYS A 106 -25.69 25.98 -4.11
CA CYS A 106 -25.61 27.06 -3.15
C CYS A 106 -25.25 26.54 -1.77
N ILE A 107 -24.47 27.32 -1.03
CA ILE A 107 -24.10 27.03 0.35
C ILE A 107 -25.26 27.47 1.25
N CYS A 108 -25.71 26.60 2.15
CA CYS A 108 -26.54 26.92 3.31
C CYS A 108 -25.68 26.91 4.58
#